data_AF-A0A443JS61-F1
#
_entry.id   AF-A0A443JS61-F1
#
_cell.length_a   1.000
_cell.length_b   1.000
_cell.length_c   1.000
_cell.angle_alpha   90.00
_cell.angle_beta   90.00
_cell.angle_gamma   90.00
#
_symmetry.space_group_name_H-M   'P 1'
#
loop_
_entity.id
_entity.type
_entity.pdbx_description
1 polymer ?
#
loop_
_entity_poly.entity_id
_entity_poly.type
_entity_poly.pdbx_seq_one_letter_code
_entity_poly.pdbx_strand_id
1 'polypeptide(L)' 'MPRRPALGGRLIERARILTGEPSNRAVLDLALRRLIASKQKDAMIAGIAGLTDLEAELDSPVTAPAP' A
#
# COMPACT_ATOMS: atom_id res chain seq x y z
N MET A 1 -10.41 -1.31 34.02
CA MET A 1 -10.34 -1.32 32.54
C MET A 1 -8.88 -1.29 32.12
N PRO A 2 -8.32 -2.31 31.46
CA PRO A 2 -6.92 -2.27 31.04
C PRO A 2 -6.78 -1.28 29.88
N ARG A 3 -5.95 -0.24 30.04
CA ARG A 3 -5.61 0.70 28.97
C ARG A 3 -4.87 -0.09 27.88
N ARG A 4 -5.44 -0.18 26.67
CA ARG A 4 -4.73 -0.65 25.47
C ARG A 4 -3.37 0.06 25.39
N PRO A 5 -2.27 -0.63 25.07
CA PRO A 5 -0.98 0.03 24.97
C PRO A 5 -1.08 1.03 23.82
N ALA A 6 -1.06 2.33 24.14
CA ALA A 6 -0.78 3.33 23.14
C ALA A 6 0.58 2.96 22.54
N LEU A 7 0.64 2.81 21.22
CA LEU A 7 1.91 2.71 20.49
C LEU A 7 2.84 3.77 21.09
N GLY A 8 3.92 3.33 21.75
CA GLY A 8 4.69 4.23 22.61
C GLY A 8 5.07 5.48 21.82
N GLY A 9 4.76 6.67 22.33
CA GLY A 9 4.79 7.92 21.55
C GLY A 9 6.10 8.14 20.76
N ARG A 10 7.23 7.62 21.28
CA ARG A 10 8.54 7.62 20.60
C ARG A 10 8.56 6.88 19.25
N LEU A 11 7.80 5.79 19.11
CA LEU A 11 7.71 5.00 17.88
C LEU A 11 6.95 5.76 16.79
N ILE A 12 5.83 6.39 17.15
CA ILE A 12 5.07 7.19 16.19
C ILE A 12 5.84 8.45 15.79
N GLU A 13 6.54 9.09 16.73
CA GLU A 13 7.40 10.24 16.43
C GLU A 13 8.47 9.86 15.40
N ARG A 14 9.18 8.75 15.64
CA ARG A 14 10.19 8.25 14.71
C ARG A 14 9.59 7.90 13.35
N ALA A 15 8.41 7.29 13.33
CA ALA A 15 7.71 6.97 12.10
C ALA A 15 7.30 8.24 11.33
N ARG A 16 6.78 9.28 12.00
CA ARG A 16 6.49 10.59 11.39
C ARG A 16 7.71 11.20 10.74
N ILE A 17 8.86 11.18 11.41
CA ILE A 17 10.13 11.71 10.85
C ILE A 17 10.52 10.92 9.59
N LEU A 18 10.41 9.60 9.62
CA LEU A 18 10.79 8.74 8.50
C LEU A 18 9.83 8.81 7.30
N THR A 19 8.55 9.08 7.53
CA THR A 19 7.54 9.12 6.47
C THR A 19 7.19 10.53 6.00
N GLY A 20 7.54 11.57 6.78
CA GLY A 20 7.15 12.96 6.51
C GLY A 20 5.67 13.26 6.72
N GLU A 21 4.93 12.36 7.36
CA GLU A 21 3.47 12.48 7.49
C GLU A 21 3.09 13.53 8.56
N PRO A 22 2.02 14.33 8.32
CA PRO A 22 1.72 15.49 9.16
C PRO A 22 1.05 15.12 10.48
N SER A 23 0.61 13.86 10.66
CA SER A 23 -0.08 13.43 11.87
C SER A 23 0.15 11.96 12.18
N ASN A 24 -0.04 11.59 13.44
CA ASN A 24 0.02 10.21 13.91
C ASN A 24 -1.00 9.32 13.19
N ARG A 25 -2.18 9.85 12.86
CA ARG A 25 -3.21 9.12 12.11
C ARG A 25 -2.77 8.84 10.67
N ALA A 26 -2.18 9.83 10.01
CA ALA A 26 -1.66 9.67 8.65
C ALA A 26 -0.54 8.62 8.58
N VAL A 27 0.36 8.60 9.58
CA VAL A 27 1.36 7.53 9.72
C VAL A 27 0.73 6.15 9.85
N LEU A 28 -0.31 6.02 10.68
CA LEU A 28 -0.98 4.72 10.91
C LEU A 28 -1.72 4.25 9.66
N ASP A 29 -2.43 5.15 8.98
CA ASP A 29 -3.13 4.84 7.74
C ASP A 29 -2.13 4.42 6.65
N LEU A 30 -1.00 5.12 6.54
CA LEU A 30 0.07 4.77 5.61
C LEU A 30 0.68 3.40 5.94
N ALA A 31 0.96 3.14 7.22
CA ALA A 31 1.49 1.85 7.66
C ALA A 31 0.53 0.70 7.36
N LEU A 32 -0.78 0.91 7.56
CA LEU A 32 -1.81 -0.07 7.25
C LEU A 32 -1.90 -0.34 5.74
N ARG A 33 -1.91 0.69 4.90
CA ARG A 33 -1.89 0.53 3.43
C ARG A 33 -0.66 -0.24 2.96
N ARG A 34 0.51 0.10 3.49
CA ARG A 34 1.78 -0.59 3.15
C ARG A 34 1.79 -2.04 3.62
N LEU A 35 1.21 -2.33 4.79
CA LEU A 35 1.07 -3.71 5.29
C LEU A 35 0.16 -4.52 4.37
N ILE A 36 -1.01 -4.00 4.00
CA ILE A 36 -1.94 -4.67 3.08
C ILE A 36 -1.25 -4.93 1.74
N ALA A 37 -0.62 -3.91 1.16
CA ALA A 37 0.11 -4.05 -0.10
C ALA A 37 1.24 -5.08 -0.01
N SER A 38 2.02 -5.08 1.07
CA SER A 38 3.08 -6.06 1.30
C SER A 38 2.55 -7.49 1.42
N LYS A 39 1.34 -7.68 1.96
CA LYS A 39 0.70 -9.01 2.08
C LYS A 39 0.04 -9.47 0.79
N GLN A 40 -0.42 -8.53 -0.04
CA GLN A 40 -1.00 -8.82 -1.35
C GLN A 40 0.05 -8.92 -2.47
N LYS A 41 1.31 -8.59 -2.19
CA LYS A 41 2.40 -8.58 -3.18
C LYS A 41 2.55 -9.91 -3.91
N ASP A 42 2.53 -11.03 -3.21
CA ASP A 42 2.69 -12.36 -3.84
C ASP A 42 1.49 -12.72 -4.71
N ALA A 43 0.27 -12.37 -4.27
CA ALA A 43 -0.95 -12.56 -5.05
C ALA A 43 -0.95 -11.67 -6.31
N MET A 44 -0.45 -10.43 -6.20
CA MET A 44 -0.25 -9.53 -7.35
C MET A 44 0.77 -10.10 -8.34
N ILE A 45 1.92 -10.57 -7.86
CA ILE A 45 2.96 -11.20 -8.70
C ILE A 45 2.41 -12.44 -9.40
N ALA A 46 1.70 -13.31 -8.66
CA ALA A 46 1.07 -14.50 -9.22
C ALA A 46 0.02 -14.14 -10.28
N GLY A 47 -0.77 -13.08 -10.06
CA GLY A 47 -1.72 -12.56 -11.04
C GLY A 47 -1.03 -12.12 -12.33
N ILE A 48 0.06 -11.35 -12.23
CA ILE A 48 0.85 -10.91 -13.40
C ILE A 48 1.47 -12.11 -14.13
N ALA A 49 2.07 -13.05 -13.40
CA ALA A 49 2.68 -14.25 -13.99
C ALA A 49 1.66 -15.15 -14.70
N GLY A 50 0.37 -15.05 -14.36
CA GLY A 50 -0.72 -15.75 -15.03
C GLY A 50 -1.27 -15.05 -16.28
N LEU A 51 -0.80 -13.84 -16.62
CA LEU A 51 -1.21 -13.14 -17.83
C LEU A 51 -0.42 -13.70 -19.02
N THR A 52 -1.11 -14.35 -19.95
CA THR A 52 -0.50 -15.02 -21.12
C THR A 52 -0.18 -14.07 -22.28
N ASP A 53 -0.83 -12.91 -22.33
CA ASP A 53 -0.79 -11.99 -23.49
C ASP A 53 -0.27 -10.60 -23.12
N LEU A 54 0.38 -10.48 -21.96
CA LEU A 54 0.78 -9.19 -21.40
C LEU A 54 1.67 -8.38 -22.34
N GLU A 55 2.64 -9.00 -23.01
CA GLU A 55 3.51 -8.31 -23.97
C GLU A 55 2.72 -7.76 -25.17
N ALA A 56 1.75 -8.51 -25.70
CA ALA A 56 0.92 -8.08 -26.82
C ALA A 56 -0.10 -6.99 -26.42
N GLU A 57 -0.64 -7.06 -25.20
CA GLU A 57 -1.59 -6.07 -24.67
C GLU A 57 -0.91 -4.75 -24.25
N LEU A 58 0.35 -4.77 -23.84
CA LEU A 58 1.09 -3.56 -23.48
C LEU A 58 1.27 -2.59 -24.65
N ASP A 59 1.40 -3.11 -25.88
CA ASP A 59 1.49 -2.31 -27.11
C ASP A 59 0.11 -2.01 -27.71
N SER A 60 -0.98 -2.45 -27.08
CA SER A 60 -2.32 -2.24 -27.61
C SER A 60 -2.76 -0.78 -27.44
N PRO A 61 -3.48 -0.21 -28.43
CA PRO A 61 -3.99 1.15 -28.33
C PRO A 61 -4.91 1.30 -27.12
N VAL A 62 -4.65 2.29 -26.27
CA VAL A 62 -5.51 2.59 -25.13
C VAL A 62 -6.83 3.18 -25.63
N THR A 63 -7.91 2.42 -25.50
CA THR A 63 -9.26 2.89 -25.82
C THR A 63 -9.81 3.69 -24.63
N ALA A 64 -10.11 4.98 -24.84
CA ALA A 64 -10.85 5.74 -23.83
C ALA A 64 -12.28 5.16 -23.69
N PRO A 65 -12.84 5.12 -22.46
CA PRO A 65 -14.22 4.69 -22.27
C PRO A 65 -15.16 5.59 -23.08
N ALA A 66 -16.12 4.97 -23.77
CA ALA A 66 -17.15 5.68 -24.52
C ALA A 66 -18.02 6.52 -23.56
N PRO A 67 -18.49 7.71 -24.00
CA PRO A 67 -19.31 8.60 -23.18
C PRO A 67 -20.65 7.97 -22.75
#